data_AF-A0A7L4RP99-F1
#
_entry.id   AF-A0A7L4RP99-F1
#
_cell.length_a   1.000
_cell.length_b   1.000
_cell.length_c   1.000
_cell.angle_alpha   90.00
_cell.angle_beta   90.00
_cell.angle_gamma   90.00
#
_symmetry.space_group_name_H-M   'P 1'
#
loop_
_entity.id
_entity.type
_entity.pdbx_description
1 polymer ?
#
loop_
_entity_poly.entity_id
_entity_poly.type
_entity_poly.pdbx_seq_one_letter_code
_entity_poly.pdbx_strand_id
1 'polypeptide(L)'
;MRVKARDVEKFVGKFPIWVEYHIERVVDTLGGMDEQKRDRLLLEETVKLDKFCEILCTTNKNHIEAENEVYGDTKQFYALMKRKKEVRRKFLARMEEKREKERLKEEKMREEQEKLRKEMEEPDENFPDERFYLENDLTYKMRERLIQIGYKRLKISPFGTSGASYYWVQTRYNESKEHAFFCYLIQSEVKEKADSTRLYVNYGPDVEFEYNERIYCFDVETGKNLARNKAMIERKFLKYKERYFKSFIFITNKRLKYRYSKYGTVVTRATLKKTLEAIFR
;
A
#
# COMPACT_ATOMS: atom_id res chain seq x y z
N MET A 1 -55.72 -7.69 20.69
CA MET A 1 -54.76 -7.49 19.59
C MET A 1 -53.40 -8.05 20.05
N ARG A 2 -52.94 -9.20 19.52
CA ARG A 2 -51.67 -9.81 19.97
C ARG A 2 -50.49 -9.10 19.30
N VAL A 3 -49.81 -8.22 20.03
CA VAL A 3 -48.54 -7.65 19.58
C VAL A 3 -47.52 -8.78 19.54
N LYS A 4 -46.89 -9.03 18.38
CA LYS A 4 -45.84 -10.04 18.28
C LYS A 4 -44.54 -9.43 18.81
N ALA A 5 -43.72 -10.19 19.52
CA ALA A 5 -42.46 -9.69 20.10
C ALA A 5 -41.55 -8.96 19.08
N ARG A 6 -41.58 -9.38 17.81
CA ARG A 6 -40.89 -8.74 16.67
C ARG A 6 -41.40 -7.33 16.30
N ASP A 7 -42.59 -6.94 16.73
CA ASP A 7 -43.15 -5.61 16.49
C ASP A 7 -42.70 -4.58 17.55
N VAL A 8 -42.16 -5.05 18.69
CA VAL A 8 -41.65 -4.20 19.79
C VAL A 8 -40.39 -3.44 19.37
N GLU A 9 -39.55 -4.01 18.52
CA GLU A 9 -38.32 -3.37 18.03
C GLU A 9 -38.57 -2.06 17.25
N LYS A 10 -39.75 -1.90 16.64
CA LYS A 10 -40.12 -0.68 15.88
C LYS A 10 -40.40 0.54 16.76
N PHE A 11 -40.53 0.34 18.06
CA PHE A 11 -40.91 1.38 19.02
C PHE A 11 -39.76 1.81 19.95
N VAL A 12 -38.61 1.13 19.87
CA VAL A 12 -37.42 1.44 20.66
C VAL A 12 -36.91 2.85 20.30
N GLY A 13 -36.90 3.76 21.28
CA GLY A 13 -36.49 5.16 21.17
C GLY A 13 -37.62 6.18 21.02
N LYS A 14 -38.90 5.75 20.94
CA LYS A 14 -40.06 6.66 20.80
C LYS A 14 -40.90 6.82 22.06
N PHE A 15 -40.73 5.96 23.05
CA PHE A 15 -41.46 6.03 24.30
C PHE A 15 -40.57 6.52 25.45
N PRO A 16 -41.15 7.09 26.52
CA PRO A 16 -40.46 7.28 27.78
C PRO A 16 -39.86 5.94 28.26
N ILE A 17 -38.67 5.99 28.86
CA ILE A 17 -37.89 4.82 29.32
C ILE A 17 -38.73 3.82 30.15
N TRP A 18 -39.72 4.31 30.88
CA TRP A 18 -40.61 3.50 31.72
C TRP A 18 -41.58 2.63 30.91
N VAL A 19 -42.04 3.07 29.73
CA VAL A 19 -42.96 2.29 28.87
C VAL A 19 -42.23 1.12 28.21
N GLU A 20 -41.05 1.37 27.65
CA GLU A 20 -40.20 0.32 27.05
C GLU A 20 -39.86 -0.74 28.10
N TYR A 21 -39.55 -0.30 29.33
CA TYR A 21 -39.27 -1.22 30.42
C TYR A 21 -40.51 -1.96 30.92
N HIS A 22 -41.66 -1.32 31.05
CA HIS A 22 -42.90 -2.00 31.45
C HIS A 22 -43.26 -3.11 30.47
N ILE A 23 -43.08 -2.84 29.17
CA ILE A 23 -43.23 -3.83 28.11
C ILE A 23 -42.18 -4.94 28.25
N GLU A 24 -40.89 -4.62 28.43
CA GLU A 24 -39.83 -5.63 28.64
C GLU A 24 -40.06 -6.47 29.91
N ARG A 25 -40.49 -5.87 31.03
CA ARG A 25 -40.74 -6.57 32.30
C ARG A 25 -41.94 -7.49 32.21
N VAL A 26 -43.03 -7.02 31.59
CA VAL A 26 -44.17 -7.86 31.28
C VAL A 26 -43.67 -9.01 30.40
N VAL A 27 -43.02 -8.75 29.26
CA VAL A 27 -42.53 -9.80 28.35
C VAL A 27 -41.58 -10.81 29.02
N ASP A 28 -40.60 -10.37 29.81
CA ASP A 28 -39.65 -11.24 30.54
C ASP A 28 -40.36 -12.07 31.61
N THR A 29 -41.32 -11.48 32.35
CA THR A 29 -42.07 -12.20 33.39
C THR A 29 -43.09 -13.17 32.79
N LEU A 30 -43.57 -12.90 31.58
CA LEU A 30 -44.48 -13.77 30.83
C LEU A 30 -43.78 -14.97 30.17
N GLY A 31 -42.44 -14.98 30.10
CA GLY A 31 -41.65 -16.03 29.46
C GLY A 31 -41.65 -17.41 30.16
N GLY A 32 -42.35 -17.58 31.28
CA GLY A 32 -42.39 -18.86 32.01
C GLY A 32 -43.45 -18.96 33.11
N MET A 33 -44.45 -18.08 33.14
CA MET A 33 -45.52 -18.09 34.14
C MET A 33 -46.76 -18.85 33.67
N ASP A 34 -47.49 -19.44 34.63
CA ASP A 34 -48.86 -19.91 34.38
C ASP A 34 -49.79 -18.73 34.05
N GLU A 35 -50.86 -19.03 33.32
CA GLU A 35 -51.79 -18.04 32.77
C GLU A 35 -52.47 -17.20 33.86
N GLN A 36 -52.79 -17.77 35.02
CA GLN A 36 -53.44 -17.05 36.11
C GLN A 36 -52.49 -16.04 36.77
N LYS A 37 -51.22 -16.41 36.94
CA LYS A 37 -50.19 -15.48 37.45
C LYS A 37 -49.90 -14.36 36.48
N ARG A 38 -49.90 -14.65 35.17
CA ARG A 38 -49.78 -13.64 34.12
C ARG A 38 -50.91 -12.62 34.21
N ASP A 39 -52.15 -13.10 34.24
CA ASP A 39 -53.32 -12.21 34.14
C ASP A 39 -53.45 -11.32 35.39
N ARG A 40 -53.11 -11.88 36.57
CA ARG A 40 -52.99 -11.10 37.80
C ARG A 40 -51.91 -10.04 37.71
N LEU A 41 -50.72 -10.38 37.21
CA LEU A 41 -49.62 -9.43 37.05
C LEU A 41 -49.99 -8.31 36.07
N LEU A 42 -50.60 -8.64 34.94
CA LEU A 42 -51.08 -7.66 33.96
C LEU A 42 -52.12 -6.71 34.56
N LEU A 43 -53.04 -7.22 35.38
CA LEU A 43 -54.02 -6.39 36.08
C LEU A 43 -53.35 -5.46 37.09
N GLU A 44 -52.44 -5.98 37.92
CA GLU A 44 -51.69 -5.19 38.89
C GLU A 44 -50.87 -4.07 38.22
N GLU A 45 -50.25 -4.38 37.09
CA GLU A 45 -49.47 -3.42 36.30
C GLU A 45 -50.34 -2.40 35.56
N THR A 46 -51.53 -2.79 35.07
CA THR A 46 -52.51 -1.87 34.47
C THR A 46 -53.04 -0.88 35.51
N VAL A 47 -53.36 -1.35 36.72
CA VAL A 47 -53.82 -0.49 37.82
C VAL A 47 -52.74 0.54 38.22
N LYS A 48 -51.47 0.14 38.24
CA LYS A 48 -50.36 1.08 38.49
C LYS A 48 -50.21 2.10 37.37
N LEU A 49 -50.39 1.68 36.13
CA LEU A 49 -50.36 2.56 34.95
C LEU A 49 -51.47 3.61 34.99
N ASP A 50 -52.70 3.18 35.29
CA ASP A 50 -53.85 4.08 35.41
C ASP A 50 -53.62 5.09 36.53
N LYS A 51 -53.13 4.65 37.69
CA LYS A 51 -52.78 5.53 38.81
C LYS A 51 -51.67 6.52 38.45
N PHE A 52 -50.69 6.10 37.66
CA PHE A 52 -49.62 6.97 37.18
C PHE A 52 -50.16 8.05 36.23
N CYS A 53 -51.02 7.67 35.27
CA CYS A 53 -51.69 8.60 34.37
C CYS A 53 -52.60 9.57 35.15
N GLU A 54 -53.34 9.07 36.14
CA GLU A 54 -54.19 9.88 37.01
C GLU A 54 -53.35 10.93 37.74
N ILE A 55 -52.23 10.56 38.36
CA ILE A 55 -51.34 11.51 39.05
C ILE A 55 -50.77 12.54 38.06
N LEU A 56 -50.36 12.13 36.87
CA LEU A 56 -49.87 13.05 35.83
C LEU A 56 -50.93 14.06 35.36
N CYS A 57 -52.20 13.65 35.30
CA CYS A 57 -53.30 14.50 34.83
C CYS A 57 -53.91 15.38 35.93
N THR A 58 -53.90 14.90 37.18
CA THR A 58 -54.57 15.55 38.30
C THR A 58 -53.63 16.38 39.17
N THR A 59 -52.32 16.17 39.05
CA THR A 59 -51.31 16.90 39.83
C THR A 59 -50.37 17.66 38.90
N ASN A 60 -49.76 18.74 39.40
CA ASN A 60 -48.66 19.43 38.70
C ASN A 60 -47.31 18.70 38.85
N LYS A 61 -47.31 17.43 39.26
CA LYS A 61 -46.09 16.64 39.42
C LYS A 61 -45.52 16.31 38.05
N ASN A 62 -44.20 16.36 37.92
CA ASN A 62 -43.58 15.82 36.72
C ASN A 62 -43.61 14.28 36.73
N HIS A 63 -43.35 13.66 35.58
CA HIS A 63 -43.38 12.20 35.44
C HIS A 63 -42.49 11.45 36.44
N ILE A 64 -41.36 12.01 36.87
CA ILE A 64 -40.46 11.36 37.84
C ILE A 64 -41.08 11.34 39.23
N GLU A 65 -41.74 12.42 39.63
CA GLU A 65 -42.44 12.53 40.92
C GLU A 65 -43.66 11.62 40.98
N ALA A 66 -44.46 11.59 39.91
CA ALA A 66 -45.60 10.68 39.77
C ALA A 66 -45.16 9.20 39.80
N GLU A 67 -44.04 8.87 39.15
CA GLU A 67 -43.51 7.51 39.13
C GLU A 67 -42.93 7.09 40.50
N ASN A 68 -42.22 7.98 41.19
CA ASN A 68 -41.77 7.72 42.57
C ASN A 68 -42.94 7.42 43.50
N GLU A 69 -44.05 8.14 43.34
CA GLU A 69 -45.24 7.98 44.16
C GLU A 69 -46.00 6.67 43.89
N VAL A 70 -46.07 6.24 42.62
CA VAL A 70 -46.73 4.98 42.26
C VAL A 70 -45.87 3.76 42.55
N TYR A 71 -44.55 3.85 42.31
CA TYR A 71 -43.67 2.69 42.29
C TYR A 71 -42.67 2.61 43.45
N GLY A 72 -42.55 3.66 44.29
CA GLY A 72 -41.88 3.64 45.60
C GLY A 72 -40.35 3.47 45.63
N ASP A 73 -39.72 2.96 44.56
CA ASP A 73 -38.27 2.68 44.48
C ASP A 73 -37.67 3.01 43.10
N THR A 74 -38.07 4.16 42.57
CA THR A 74 -37.74 4.60 41.22
C THR A 74 -36.24 4.89 41.06
N LYS A 75 -35.56 5.41 42.10
CA LYS A 75 -34.12 5.77 42.02
C LYS A 75 -33.22 4.55 41.85
N GLN A 76 -33.43 3.47 42.63
CA GLN A 76 -32.61 2.25 42.49
C GLN A 76 -32.89 1.58 41.15
N PHE A 77 -34.15 1.61 40.72
CA PHE A 77 -34.59 1.12 39.43
C PHE A 77 -33.91 1.85 38.24
N TYR A 78 -33.96 3.18 38.19
CA TYR A 78 -33.31 3.98 37.15
C TYR A 78 -31.78 3.78 37.13
N ALA A 79 -31.16 3.63 38.31
CA ALA A 79 -29.74 3.31 38.41
C ALA A 79 -29.41 1.93 37.82
N LEU A 80 -30.23 0.91 38.10
CA LEU A 80 -30.09 -0.43 37.51
C LEU A 80 -30.26 -0.41 35.99
N MET A 81 -31.24 0.33 35.48
CA MET A 81 -31.48 0.44 34.03
C MET A 81 -30.36 1.17 33.31
N LYS A 82 -29.86 2.26 33.89
CA LYS A 82 -28.68 2.96 33.37
C LYS A 82 -27.47 2.01 33.28
N ARG A 83 -27.27 1.19 34.32
CA ARG A 83 -26.21 0.16 34.34
C ARG A 83 -26.44 -0.92 33.27
N LYS A 84 -27.65 -1.46 33.12
CA LYS A 84 -27.98 -2.44 32.08
C LYS A 84 -27.75 -1.88 30.67
N LYS A 85 -28.21 -0.65 30.41
CA LYS A 85 -28.01 0.05 29.13
C LYS A 85 -26.53 0.27 28.85
N GLU A 86 -25.74 0.64 29.85
CA GLU A 86 -24.29 0.81 29.71
C GLU A 86 -23.59 -0.52 29.41
N VAL A 87 -23.96 -1.60 30.10
CA VAL A 87 -23.43 -2.96 29.84
C VAL A 87 -23.77 -3.39 28.41
N ARG A 88 -25.03 -3.24 27.98
CA ARG A 88 -25.46 -3.54 26.60
C ARG A 88 -24.68 -2.72 25.58
N ARG A 89 -24.49 -1.43 25.81
CA ARG A 89 -23.69 -0.54 24.94
C ARG A 89 -22.24 -1.02 24.85
N LYS A 90 -21.59 -1.33 25.97
CA LYS A 90 -20.22 -1.86 26.00
C LYS A 90 -20.11 -3.21 25.28
N PHE A 91 -21.10 -4.07 25.43
CA PHE A 91 -21.17 -5.35 24.73
C PHE A 91 -21.27 -5.17 23.21
N LEU A 92 -22.19 -4.31 22.74
CA LEU A 92 -22.35 -4.02 21.31
C LEU A 92 -21.08 -3.40 20.71
N ALA A 93 -20.45 -2.45 21.41
CA ALA A 93 -19.19 -1.84 20.96
C ALA A 93 -18.06 -2.87 20.82
N ARG A 94 -17.92 -3.81 21.78
CA ARG A 94 -16.93 -4.90 21.68
C ARG A 94 -17.22 -5.84 20.51
N MET A 95 -18.49 -6.13 20.24
CA MET A 95 -18.89 -6.96 19.11
C MET A 95 -18.58 -6.28 17.76
N GLU A 96 -18.80 -4.97 17.66
CA GLU A 96 -18.47 -4.17 16.49
C GLU A 96 -16.96 -4.10 16.25
N GLU A 97 -16.18 -3.81 17.28
CA GLU A 97 -14.71 -3.81 17.21
C GLU A 97 -14.17 -5.17 16.77
N LYS A 98 -14.75 -6.28 17.27
CA LYS A 98 -14.35 -7.63 16.85
C LYS A 98 -14.65 -7.87 15.37
N ARG A 99 -15.83 -7.48 14.89
CA ARG A 99 -16.21 -7.59 13.47
C ARG A 99 -15.31 -6.76 12.56
N GLU A 100 -14.93 -5.57 12.99
CA GLU A 100 -14.00 -4.71 12.24
C GLU A 100 -12.62 -5.36 12.13
N LYS A 101 -12.10 -5.92 13.22
CA LYS A 101 -10.82 -6.67 13.21
C LYS A 101 -10.88 -7.90 12.30
N GLU A 102 -11.99 -8.63 12.29
CA GLU A 102 -12.20 -9.78 11.39
C GLU A 102 -12.23 -9.33 9.92
N ARG A 103 -12.95 -8.24 9.59
CA ARG A 103 -12.96 -7.66 8.23
C ARG A 103 -11.58 -7.24 7.76
N LEU A 104 -10.82 -6.53 8.60
CA LEU A 104 -9.44 -6.11 8.26
C LEU A 104 -8.51 -7.31 8.07
N LYS A 105 -8.73 -8.40 8.81
CA LYS A 105 -7.96 -9.64 8.64
C LYS A 105 -8.31 -10.34 7.33
N GLU A 106 -9.60 -10.43 6.99
CA GLU A 106 -10.06 -11.00 5.71
C GLU A 106 -9.57 -10.20 4.51
N GLU A 107 -9.59 -8.87 4.58
CA GLU A 107 -9.08 -7.99 3.54
C GLU A 107 -7.58 -8.21 3.30
N LYS A 108 -6.77 -8.25 4.36
CA LYS A 108 -5.34 -8.57 4.26
C LYS A 108 -5.08 -9.95 3.68
N MET A 109 -5.84 -10.97 4.09
CA MET A 109 -5.70 -12.32 3.53
C MET A 109 -6.06 -12.33 2.04
N ARG A 110 -7.06 -11.56 1.62
CA ARG A 110 -7.46 -11.45 0.21
C ARG A 110 -6.39 -10.75 -0.63
N GLU A 111 -5.82 -9.65 -0.14
CA GLU A 111 -4.70 -8.96 -0.80
C GLU A 111 -3.47 -9.86 -0.95
N GLU A 112 -3.15 -10.63 0.09
CA GLU A 112 -2.03 -11.59 0.07
C GLU A 112 -2.28 -12.74 -0.92
N GLN A 113 -3.50 -13.29 -0.95
CA GLN A 113 -3.89 -14.30 -1.93
C GLN A 113 -3.86 -13.78 -3.37
N GLU A 114 -4.31 -12.55 -3.62
CA GLU A 114 -4.25 -11.94 -4.94
C GLU A 114 -2.81 -11.72 -5.38
N LYS A 115 -1.94 -11.29 -4.47
CA LYS A 115 -0.51 -11.15 -4.73
C LYS A 115 0.15 -12.49 -5.09
N LEU A 116 -0.12 -13.54 -4.32
CA LEU A 116 0.37 -14.90 -4.60
C LEU A 116 -0.15 -15.42 -5.94
N ARG A 117 -1.42 -15.16 -6.26
CA ARG A 117 -2.00 -15.53 -7.55
C ARG A 117 -1.29 -14.84 -8.71
N LYS A 118 -1.05 -13.53 -8.63
CA LYS A 118 -0.27 -12.77 -9.64
C LYS A 118 1.17 -13.27 -9.74
N GLU A 119 1.78 -13.70 -8.64
CA GLU A 119 3.12 -14.29 -8.66
C GLU A 119 3.17 -15.67 -9.35
N MET A 120 2.06 -16.41 -9.34
CA MET A 120 1.91 -17.73 -9.96
C MET A 120 1.41 -17.71 -11.41
N GLU A 121 0.90 -16.58 -11.90
CA GLU A 121 0.46 -16.43 -13.30
C GLU A 121 1.61 -16.78 -14.26
N GLU A 122 1.27 -17.50 -15.33
CA GLU A 122 2.24 -17.87 -16.35
C GLU A 122 2.83 -16.62 -17.02
N PRO A 123 4.14 -16.63 -17.31
CA PRO A 123 4.74 -15.50 -18.00
C PRO A 123 4.05 -15.36 -19.35
N ASP A 124 3.70 -14.13 -19.71
CA ASP A 124 3.26 -13.80 -21.06
C ASP A 124 4.26 -14.40 -22.07
N GLU A 125 3.75 -15.12 -23.07
CA GLU A 125 4.57 -15.67 -24.15
C GLU A 125 5.38 -14.55 -24.83
N ASN A 126 4.84 -13.32 -24.83
CA ASN A 126 5.46 -12.11 -25.33
C ASN A 126 6.35 -11.39 -24.31
N PHE A 127 7.08 -12.14 -23.46
CA PHE A 127 8.09 -11.56 -22.59
C PHE A 127 9.09 -10.75 -23.44
N PRO A 128 9.15 -9.41 -23.31
CA PRO A 128 9.94 -8.57 -24.22
C PRO A 128 11.42 -8.97 -24.13
N ASP A 129 12.19 -8.81 -25.20
CA ASP A 129 13.64 -9.07 -25.19
C ASP A 129 14.41 -7.80 -24.80
N GLU A 130 14.21 -7.34 -23.56
CA GLU A 130 14.98 -6.23 -22.98
C GLU A 130 16.26 -6.72 -22.32
N ARG A 131 17.29 -5.88 -22.34
CA ARG A 131 18.62 -6.23 -21.80
C ARG A 131 18.71 -6.16 -20.26
N PHE A 132 17.76 -5.51 -19.61
CA PHE A 132 17.63 -5.48 -18.16
C PHE A 132 16.17 -5.27 -17.73
N TYR A 133 15.85 -5.69 -16.50
CA TYR A 133 14.51 -5.56 -15.91
C TYR A 133 14.62 -5.11 -14.46
N LEU A 134 13.65 -4.31 -13.99
CA LEU A 134 13.47 -4.03 -12.58
C LEU A 134 12.80 -5.24 -11.91
N GLU A 135 13.35 -5.72 -10.79
CA GLU A 135 12.88 -6.96 -10.15
C GLU A 135 11.41 -6.90 -9.67
N ASN A 136 10.94 -5.71 -9.30
CA ASN A 136 9.57 -5.49 -8.85
C ASN A 136 8.54 -5.60 -9.98
N ASP A 137 8.97 -5.49 -11.24
CA ASP A 137 8.10 -5.55 -12.41
C ASP A 137 7.99 -6.99 -12.95
N LEU A 138 8.62 -7.95 -12.27
CA LEU A 138 8.69 -9.34 -12.68
C LEU A 138 7.86 -10.25 -11.75
N THR A 139 7.15 -11.21 -12.35
CA THR A 139 6.58 -12.35 -11.61
C THR A 139 7.67 -13.34 -11.20
N TYR A 140 7.33 -14.30 -10.33
CA TYR A 140 8.28 -15.35 -9.94
C TYR A 140 8.73 -16.17 -11.15
N LYS A 141 7.79 -16.60 -12.00
CA LYS A 141 8.09 -17.39 -13.21
C LYS A 141 8.96 -16.63 -14.21
N MET A 142 8.74 -15.31 -14.37
CA MET A 142 9.61 -14.47 -15.20
C MET A 142 11.05 -14.45 -14.67
N ARG A 143 11.25 -14.32 -13.35
CA ARG A 143 12.59 -14.37 -12.74
C ARG A 143 13.27 -15.72 -12.96
N GLU A 144 12.56 -16.83 -12.78
CA GLU A 144 13.08 -18.18 -13.06
C GLU A 144 13.51 -18.31 -14.52
N ARG A 145 12.70 -17.83 -15.47
CA ARG A 145 13.06 -17.80 -16.91
C ARG A 145 14.31 -16.97 -17.17
N LEU A 146 14.42 -15.78 -16.55
CA LEU A 146 15.61 -14.92 -16.65
C LEU A 146 16.88 -15.61 -16.14
N ILE A 147 16.79 -16.37 -15.03
CA ILE A 147 17.89 -17.17 -14.51
C ILE A 147 18.32 -18.23 -15.53
N GLN A 148 17.36 -18.95 -16.11
CA GLN A 148 17.62 -20.01 -17.10
C GLN A 148 18.33 -19.47 -18.35
N ILE A 149 17.96 -18.28 -18.83
CA ILE A 149 18.59 -17.63 -19.99
C ILE A 149 19.84 -16.81 -19.63
N GLY A 150 20.33 -16.90 -18.39
CA GLY A 150 21.64 -16.39 -17.98
C GLY A 150 21.68 -14.93 -17.49
N TYR A 151 20.54 -14.34 -17.14
CA TYR A 151 20.52 -13.01 -16.52
C TYR A 151 21.10 -13.08 -15.11
N LYS A 152 21.70 -11.97 -14.69
CA LYS A 152 22.33 -11.85 -13.38
C LYS A 152 21.65 -10.78 -12.56
N ARG A 153 21.27 -11.14 -11.34
CA ARG A 153 20.73 -10.21 -10.35
C ARG A 153 21.80 -9.20 -9.89
N LEU A 154 21.45 -7.92 -9.82
CA LEU A 154 22.29 -6.79 -9.43
C LEU A 154 21.49 -5.83 -8.54
N LYS A 155 22.02 -5.47 -7.36
CA LYS A 155 21.45 -4.41 -6.51
C LYS A 155 22.18 -3.10 -6.77
N ILE A 156 21.50 -2.09 -7.29
CA ILE A 156 22.14 -0.83 -7.65
C ILE A 156 21.20 0.38 -7.56
N SER A 157 21.77 1.56 -7.29
CA SER A 157 21.10 2.86 -7.48
C SER A 157 21.54 3.44 -8.82
N PRO A 158 20.66 3.55 -9.83
CA PRO A 158 21.02 3.97 -11.18
C PRO A 158 21.56 5.40 -11.21
N PHE A 159 20.89 6.31 -10.50
CA PHE A 159 21.22 7.74 -10.48
C PHE A 159 21.89 8.19 -9.19
N GLY A 160 22.17 7.30 -8.24
CA GLY A 160 22.91 7.61 -7.01
C GLY A 160 22.18 8.51 -6.00
N THR A 161 20.99 9.02 -6.33
CA THR A 161 20.12 9.81 -5.45
C THR A 161 18.96 8.99 -4.87
N SER A 162 18.56 7.92 -5.55
CA SER A 162 17.49 7.02 -5.12
C SER A 162 18.02 5.84 -4.31
N GLY A 163 17.14 5.19 -3.54
CA GLY A 163 17.41 3.89 -2.93
C GLY A 163 17.86 2.86 -3.97
N ALA A 164 18.69 1.90 -3.54
CA ALA A 164 19.13 0.82 -4.42
C ALA A 164 17.99 -0.18 -4.65
N SER A 165 17.75 -0.55 -5.90
CA SER A 165 16.76 -1.55 -6.31
C SER A 165 17.46 -2.77 -6.91
N TYR A 166 16.75 -3.90 -6.98
CA TYR A 166 17.26 -5.08 -7.67
C TYR A 166 16.87 -5.05 -9.14
N TYR A 167 17.83 -5.40 -9.98
CA TYR A 167 17.69 -5.52 -11.42
C TYR A 167 18.19 -6.88 -11.90
N TRP A 168 17.57 -7.40 -12.95
CA TRP A 168 18.06 -8.55 -13.70
C TRP A 168 18.73 -8.04 -14.96
N VAL A 169 20.00 -8.38 -15.17
CA VAL A 169 20.81 -7.80 -16.25
C VAL A 169 21.44 -8.90 -17.07
N GLN A 170 21.25 -8.85 -18.39
CA GLN A 170 21.95 -9.74 -19.31
C GLN A 170 23.43 -9.34 -19.36
N THR A 171 24.36 -10.28 -19.29
CA THR A 171 25.80 -9.95 -19.39
C THR A 171 26.45 -10.67 -20.56
N ARG A 172 27.40 -10.01 -21.22
CA ARG A 172 28.24 -10.63 -22.25
C ARG A 172 29.48 -11.30 -21.64
N TYR A 173 30.17 -12.13 -22.43
CA TYR A 173 31.38 -12.83 -22.01
C TYR A 173 32.46 -11.81 -21.56
N ASN A 174 32.83 -11.85 -20.28
CA ASN A 174 33.79 -10.97 -19.60
C ASN A 174 33.31 -9.57 -19.14
N GLU A 175 32.03 -9.24 -19.30
CA GLU A 175 31.49 -7.98 -18.80
C GLU A 175 30.94 -8.13 -17.37
N SER A 176 31.21 -7.14 -16.51
CA SER A 176 30.59 -7.11 -15.18
C SER A 176 29.11 -6.72 -15.26
N LYS A 177 28.28 -7.25 -14.36
CA LYS A 177 26.84 -6.90 -14.27
C LYS A 177 26.60 -5.39 -14.22
N GLU A 178 27.45 -4.69 -13.47
CA GLU A 178 27.35 -3.24 -13.29
C GLU A 178 27.69 -2.46 -14.57
N HIS A 179 28.71 -2.90 -15.31
CA HIS A 179 29.06 -2.30 -16.60
C HIS A 179 27.91 -2.48 -17.60
N ALA A 180 27.42 -3.72 -17.77
CA ALA A 180 26.29 -4.03 -18.65
C ALA A 180 25.06 -3.20 -18.32
N PHE A 181 24.72 -3.13 -17.03
CA PHE A 181 23.59 -2.35 -16.54
C PHE A 181 23.68 -0.89 -16.99
N PHE A 182 24.83 -0.24 -16.81
CA PHE A 182 24.96 1.17 -17.18
C PHE A 182 25.00 1.40 -18.69
N CYS A 183 25.58 0.49 -19.47
CA CYS A 183 25.48 0.56 -20.94
C CYS A 183 24.01 0.54 -21.39
N TYR A 184 23.21 -0.40 -20.86
CA TYR A 184 21.81 -0.53 -21.23
C TYR A 184 20.95 0.61 -20.69
N LEU A 185 21.20 1.07 -19.46
CA LEU A 185 20.51 2.22 -18.90
C LEU A 185 20.74 3.46 -19.74
N ILE A 186 22.00 3.75 -20.09
CA ILE A 186 22.33 4.91 -20.92
C ILE A 186 21.65 4.78 -22.28
N GLN A 187 21.75 3.61 -22.93
CA GLN A 187 21.06 3.37 -24.20
C GLN A 187 19.56 3.60 -24.10
N SER A 188 18.90 3.07 -23.06
CA SER A 188 17.46 3.23 -22.85
C SER A 188 17.07 4.70 -22.74
N GLU A 189 17.82 5.47 -21.95
CA GLU A 189 17.55 6.89 -21.73
C GLU A 189 17.80 7.76 -22.99
N VAL A 190 18.72 7.34 -23.88
CA VAL A 190 18.97 8.08 -25.14
C VAL A 190 18.08 7.64 -26.29
N LYS A 191 17.64 6.38 -26.33
CA LYS A 191 16.90 5.78 -27.45
C LYS A 191 15.57 6.47 -27.73
N GLU A 192 14.94 7.07 -26.73
CA GLU A 192 13.67 7.79 -26.90
C GLU A 192 13.82 9.15 -27.62
N LYS A 193 15.04 9.70 -27.67
CA LYS A 193 15.30 11.08 -28.12
C LYS A 193 16.32 11.20 -29.23
N ALA A 194 17.18 10.20 -29.38
CA ALA A 194 18.24 10.18 -30.37
C ALA A 194 17.73 9.64 -31.72
N ASP A 195 18.31 10.13 -32.81
CA ASP A 195 18.02 9.70 -34.18
C ASP A 195 18.47 8.24 -34.40
N SER A 196 19.61 7.87 -33.81
CA SER A 196 20.10 6.51 -33.80
C SER A 196 20.88 6.21 -32.51
N THR A 197 20.86 4.95 -32.07
CA THR A 197 21.63 4.48 -30.91
C THR A 197 22.26 3.13 -31.18
N ARG A 198 23.51 2.94 -30.75
CA ARG A 198 24.25 1.68 -30.93
C ARG A 198 25.07 1.36 -29.68
N LEU A 199 25.03 0.09 -29.30
CA LEU A 199 25.94 -0.48 -28.30
C LEU A 199 27.10 -1.15 -29.02
N TYR A 200 28.32 -0.86 -28.60
CA TYR A 200 29.48 -1.63 -29.05
C TYR A 200 29.89 -2.65 -27.97
N VAL A 201 30.48 -3.77 -28.42
CA VAL A 201 30.93 -4.84 -27.53
C VAL A 201 32.44 -4.84 -27.37
N ASN A 202 33.14 -4.78 -28.51
CA ASN A 202 34.57 -5.07 -28.57
C ASN A 202 35.41 -3.87 -29.01
N TYR A 203 34.80 -2.93 -29.75
CA TYR A 203 35.51 -1.84 -30.42
C TYR A 203 34.70 -0.56 -30.35
N GLY A 204 35.34 0.54 -29.95
CA GLY A 204 34.66 1.83 -29.83
C GLY A 204 34.06 2.05 -28.44
N PRO A 205 33.24 3.11 -28.29
CA PRO A 205 32.62 3.48 -27.03
C PRO A 205 31.49 2.52 -26.70
N ASP A 206 31.18 2.34 -25.42
CA ASP A 206 30.13 1.41 -25.00
C ASP A 206 28.75 1.79 -25.56
N VAL A 207 28.46 3.10 -25.63
CA VAL A 207 27.25 3.65 -26.25
C VAL A 207 27.63 4.77 -27.23
N GLU A 208 27.16 4.67 -28.46
CA GLU A 208 27.23 5.72 -29.49
C GLU A 208 25.80 6.10 -29.86
N PHE A 209 25.52 7.39 -30.05
CA PHE A 209 24.23 7.84 -30.52
C PHE A 209 24.35 9.13 -31.32
N GLU A 210 23.38 9.34 -32.21
CA GLU A 210 23.28 10.53 -33.05
C GLU A 210 22.08 11.38 -32.64
N TYR A 211 22.27 12.68 -32.56
CA TYR A 211 21.21 13.65 -32.31
C TYR A 211 21.52 14.95 -33.04
N ASN A 212 20.62 15.42 -33.91
CA ASN A 212 20.80 16.63 -34.71
C ASN A 212 22.12 16.61 -35.51
N GLU A 213 22.35 15.53 -36.26
CA GLU A 213 23.54 15.32 -37.11
C GLU A 213 24.88 15.31 -36.35
N ARG A 214 24.84 15.21 -35.02
CA ARG A 214 26.02 15.16 -34.15
C ARG A 214 26.12 13.81 -33.48
N ILE A 215 27.32 13.22 -33.52
CA ILE A 215 27.60 11.92 -32.92
C ILE A 215 28.19 12.11 -31.52
N TYR A 216 27.52 11.53 -30.53
CA TYR A 216 27.91 11.53 -29.13
C TYR A 216 28.31 10.12 -28.70
N CYS A 217 29.12 10.01 -27.65
CA CYS A 217 29.42 8.70 -27.08
C CYS A 217 29.61 8.69 -25.56
N PHE A 218 29.30 7.55 -24.95
CA PHE A 218 29.58 7.23 -23.56
C PHE A 218 30.48 6.01 -23.46
N ASP A 219 31.44 6.09 -22.54
CA ASP A 219 32.31 4.98 -22.15
C ASP A 219 32.17 4.76 -20.64
N VAL A 220 31.84 3.52 -20.24
CA VAL A 220 31.51 3.12 -18.87
C VAL A 220 32.75 2.56 -18.17
N GLU A 221 33.21 3.28 -17.17
CA GLU A 221 34.44 2.97 -16.44
C GLU A 221 34.14 2.54 -15.01
N THR A 222 34.41 1.26 -14.74
CA THR A 222 34.24 0.63 -13.41
C THR A 222 35.50 0.73 -12.52
N GLY A 223 36.60 1.29 -13.05
CA GLY A 223 37.82 1.62 -12.30
C GLY A 223 38.95 0.59 -12.33
N LYS A 224 38.75 -0.59 -12.94
CA LYS A 224 39.81 -1.61 -13.05
C LYS A 224 40.87 -1.25 -14.10
N ASN A 225 40.47 -0.56 -15.17
CA ASN A 225 41.32 -0.35 -16.34
C ASN A 225 42.39 0.72 -16.12
N LEU A 226 42.07 1.82 -15.41
CA LEU A 226 43.00 2.94 -15.26
C LEU A 226 44.28 2.59 -14.50
N ALA A 227 44.19 1.69 -13.53
CA ALA A 227 45.35 1.23 -12.79
C ALA A 227 46.26 0.33 -13.64
N ARG A 228 45.68 -0.47 -14.54
CA ARG A 228 46.41 -1.47 -15.32
C ARG A 228 47.01 -0.89 -16.61
N ASN A 229 46.25 -0.08 -17.34
CA ASN A 229 46.56 0.29 -18.73
C ASN A 229 46.37 1.79 -19.01
N LYS A 230 47.04 2.66 -18.26
CA LYS A 230 46.91 4.13 -18.39
C LYS A 230 47.15 4.66 -19.81
N ALA A 231 48.21 4.20 -20.49
CA ALA A 231 48.58 4.65 -21.83
C ALA A 231 47.56 4.23 -22.91
N MET A 232 46.86 3.11 -22.69
CA MET A 232 45.77 2.67 -23.57
C MET A 232 44.54 3.54 -23.39
N ILE A 233 44.16 3.86 -22.15
CA ILE A 233 43.04 4.75 -21.83
C ILE A 233 43.26 6.15 -22.43
N GLU A 234 44.47 6.68 -22.32
CA GLU A 234 44.82 7.98 -22.88
C GLU A 234 44.67 8.01 -24.40
N ARG A 235 45.20 7.00 -25.10
CA ARG A 235 45.02 6.84 -26.54
C ARG A 235 43.56 6.64 -26.94
N LYS A 236 42.78 5.88 -26.16
CA LYS A 236 41.35 5.64 -26.39
C LYS A 236 40.56 6.94 -26.36
N PHE A 237 40.71 7.74 -25.30
CA PHE A 237 39.96 8.99 -25.16
C PHE A 237 40.46 10.11 -26.06
N LEU A 238 41.74 10.10 -26.46
CA LEU A 238 42.23 11.02 -27.51
C LEU A 238 41.51 10.76 -28.85
N LYS A 239 41.42 9.49 -29.28
CA LYS A 239 40.66 9.11 -30.48
C LYS A 239 39.18 9.48 -30.39
N TYR A 240 38.59 9.40 -29.20
CA TYR A 240 37.19 9.78 -29.02
C TYR A 240 36.97 11.30 -29.18
N LYS A 241 37.90 12.12 -28.69
CA LYS A 241 37.85 13.58 -28.91
C LYS A 241 37.97 13.97 -30.37
N GLU A 242 38.70 13.20 -31.16
CA GLU A 242 38.86 13.44 -32.60
C GLU A 242 37.63 13.01 -33.41
N ARG A 243 36.97 11.92 -33.00
CA ARG A 243 35.87 11.30 -33.77
C ARG A 243 34.47 11.80 -33.41
N TYR A 244 34.21 12.12 -32.15
CA TYR A 244 32.86 12.43 -31.66
C TYR A 244 32.70 13.91 -31.38
N PHE A 245 31.50 14.45 -31.65
CA PHE A 245 31.16 15.83 -31.27
C PHE A 245 31.37 16.03 -29.77
N LYS A 246 30.96 15.04 -28.96
CA LYS A 246 31.27 15.01 -27.53
C LYS A 246 31.35 13.58 -27.00
N SER A 247 32.44 13.30 -26.30
CA SER A 247 32.66 12.03 -25.58
C SER A 247 32.50 12.20 -24.08
N PHE A 248 31.78 11.29 -23.44
CA PHE A 248 31.55 11.25 -22.00
C PHE A 248 32.17 10.01 -21.38
N ILE A 249 32.76 10.18 -20.20
CA ILE A 249 33.33 9.10 -19.39
C ILE A 249 32.39 8.88 -18.21
N PHE A 250 31.56 7.86 -18.27
CA PHE A 250 30.67 7.52 -17.17
C PHE A 250 31.40 6.66 -16.14
N ILE A 251 31.54 7.15 -14.91
CA ILE A 251 32.21 6.40 -13.84
C ILE A 251 31.20 5.82 -12.85
N THR A 252 31.35 4.52 -12.55
CA THR A 252 30.47 3.87 -11.57
C THR A 252 30.85 4.23 -10.14
N ASN A 253 32.12 4.55 -9.88
CA ASN A 253 32.63 4.96 -8.57
C ASN A 253 33.06 6.44 -8.56
N LYS A 254 32.36 7.27 -7.78
CA LYS A 254 32.60 8.72 -7.67
C LYS A 254 34.04 9.10 -7.29
N ARG A 255 34.78 8.24 -6.57
CA ARG A 255 36.18 8.48 -6.18
C ARG A 255 37.13 8.55 -7.38
N LEU A 256 36.72 8.01 -8.52
CA LEU A 256 37.51 8.02 -9.75
C LEU A 256 37.38 9.32 -10.55
N LYS A 257 36.45 10.20 -10.19
CA LYS A 257 36.13 11.42 -10.96
C LYS A 257 37.37 12.24 -11.31
N TYR A 258 38.16 12.60 -10.31
CA TYR A 258 39.37 13.39 -10.49
C TYR A 258 40.46 12.67 -11.30
N ARG A 259 40.49 11.34 -11.25
CA ARG A 259 41.49 10.57 -12.01
C ARG A 259 41.14 10.49 -13.49
N TYR A 260 39.85 10.47 -13.83
CA TYR A 260 39.38 10.41 -15.21
C TYR A 260 39.14 11.80 -15.84
N SER A 261 39.00 12.87 -15.05
CA SER A 261 38.67 14.21 -15.56
C SER A 261 39.71 14.81 -16.50
N LYS A 262 40.96 14.34 -16.43
CA LYS A 262 42.02 14.70 -17.40
C LYS A 262 41.80 14.14 -18.81
N TYR A 263 40.98 13.09 -18.96
CA TYR A 263 40.75 12.44 -20.25
C TYR A 263 39.51 12.96 -20.98
N GLY A 264 38.56 13.58 -20.28
CA GLY A 264 37.35 14.10 -20.92
C GLY A 264 36.27 14.51 -19.92
N THR A 265 35.04 14.69 -20.43
CA THR A 265 33.88 15.05 -19.60
C THR A 265 33.46 13.85 -18.77
N VAL A 266 33.67 13.93 -17.46
CA VAL A 266 33.30 12.83 -16.54
C VAL A 266 31.87 12.99 -16.05
N VAL A 267 31.09 11.93 -16.21
CA VAL A 267 29.72 11.80 -15.75
C VAL A 267 29.68 10.78 -14.61
N THR A 268 29.00 11.12 -13.54
CA THR A 268 28.73 10.20 -12.43
C THR A 268 27.26 9.81 -12.44
N ARG A 269 26.87 8.77 -11.70
CA ARG A 269 25.45 8.39 -11.51
C ARG A 269 24.54 9.59 -11.21
N ALA A 270 24.96 10.44 -10.27
CA ALA A 270 24.22 11.62 -9.83
C ALA A 270 24.09 12.72 -10.88
N THR A 271 24.99 12.76 -11.87
CA THR A 271 24.99 13.79 -12.91
C THR A 271 24.46 13.26 -14.25
N LEU A 272 24.26 11.95 -14.40
CA LEU A 272 23.87 11.32 -15.67
C LEU A 272 22.62 11.95 -16.26
N LYS A 273 21.52 11.99 -15.49
CA LYS A 273 20.24 12.55 -15.95
C LYS A 273 20.36 14.00 -16.42
N LYS A 274 20.99 14.86 -15.61
CA LYS A 274 21.27 16.26 -15.97
C LYS A 274 22.14 16.38 -17.22
N THR A 275 23.12 15.50 -17.38
CA THR A 275 23.98 15.48 -18.58
C THR A 275 23.18 15.12 -19.83
N LEU A 276 22.34 14.08 -19.77
CA LEU A 276 21.49 13.69 -20.89
C LEU A 276 20.48 14.79 -21.23
N GLU A 277 19.82 15.39 -20.24
CA GLU A 277 18.93 16.54 -20.44
C GLU A 277 19.64 17.72 -21.12
N ALA A 278 20.91 17.97 -20.82
CA ALA A 278 21.67 19.04 -21.46
C ALA A 278 22.09 18.73 -22.90
N ILE A 279 22.11 17.46 -23.32
CA ILE A 279 22.41 17.06 -24.70
C ILE A 279 21.19 17.27 -25.60
N PHE A 280 19.99 16.99 -25.08
CA PHE A 280 18.73 17.04 -25.81
C PHE A 280 17.98 18.39 -25.68
N ARG A 281 18.63 19.43 -25.16
CA ARG A 281 18.12 20.82 -25.18
C ARG A 281 18.58 21.52 -26.44
#